data_AF-A0A832HJV7-F1
#
_entry.id   AF-A0A832HJV7-F1
#
_cell.length_a   1.000
_cell.length_b   1.000
_cell.length_c   1.000
_cell.angle_alpha   90.00
_cell.angle_beta   90.00
_cell.angle_gamma   90.00
#
_symmetry.space_group_name_H-M   'P 1'
#
loop_
_entity.id
_entity.type
_entity.pdbx_description
1 polymer ?
#
loop_
_entity_poly.entity_id
_entity_poly.type
_entity_poly.pdbx_seq_one_letter_code
_entity_poly.pdbx_strand_id
1 'polypeptide(L)'
;MIGTLNQTVKLETVAGRTYLQRRLHFTPGPELNTDVRFELPVAWNGTSKLQLPKRDGRVTVEASPAHYILGHNVADIVGRELAMPLVAWLSDSGKQALVVAGDPYGGSDFRLDGKPTQLLQGFWWRAGRGGSRDEDRLQSISWGDATIPNTLAAWAGAVPDIAAAPPWVHSIALLYYDYFSDKGNGWFADIDALAEKIPADKRGHALLCVHGWFDQMGSWSYDPATQAMRKTWTAMPAGDRVPMSVAEVHRRIDYARERGFRVALYAATALLCDDKAPTWNPDLALRDKAGKMQSSYWKGPDTLGTNQRLDPTHPEVVAFYRAYQKALLTEFGPKLSALVYDETFYVTQGRFSWRDGKPAEADRAMMRLVGQLSRDAESMRKSCKEIVVLTSDCVGFADHVAGGPIPPYSLASHGTWQDSHSNPAAWPMALLPNARNALWSCNWNPIKNKDWNRINHEKWRLPQSLSNGWGDKLGPAKMPKELLEQVITRFNERCTDQRDRIRWLEQ
;
A
#
# COMPACT_ATOMS: atom_id res chain seq x y z
N MET A 1 39.01 -5.81 2.19
CA MET A 1 37.96 -6.72 2.75
C MET A 1 36.63 -6.19 2.24
N ILE A 2 35.86 -6.99 1.48
CA ILE A 2 34.68 -6.48 0.76
C ILE A 2 33.45 -6.19 1.66
N GLY A 3 33.44 -6.71 2.88
CA GLY A 3 32.42 -6.46 3.90
C GLY A 3 32.29 -7.62 4.88
N THR A 4 31.39 -7.49 5.86
CA THR A 4 31.08 -8.52 6.86
C THR A 4 29.60 -8.88 6.76
N LEU A 5 29.29 -10.16 6.60
CA LEU A 5 27.92 -10.68 6.65
C LEU A 5 27.71 -11.43 7.97
N ASN A 6 26.86 -10.89 8.83
CA ASN A 6 26.40 -11.55 10.03
C ASN A 6 25.06 -12.25 9.75
N GLN A 7 24.97 -13.53 10.08
CA GLN A 7 23.76 -14.30 9.93
C GLN A 7 23.25 -14.77 11.29
N THR A 8 21.98 -14.50 11.57
CA THR A 8 21.28 -15.04 12.74
C THR A 8 20.16 -15.95 12.28
N VAL A 9 20.08 -17.15 12.86
CA VAL A 9 19.04 -18.14 12.55
C VAL A 9 18.21 -18.42 13.80
N LYS A 10 16.89 -18.32 13.69
CA LYS A 10 15.96 -18.56 14.80
C LYS A 10 14.75 -19.35 14.33
N LEU A 11 14.17 -20.11 15.25
CA LEU A 11 12.81 -20.61 15.12
C LEU A 11 11.88 -19.61 15.82
N GLU A 12 10.91 -19.08 15.08
CA GLU A 12 9.95 -18.10 15.61
C GLU A 12 8.52 -18.49 15.23
N THR A 13 7.58 -18.21 16.12
CA THR A 13 6.15 -18.37 15.84
C THR A 13 5.56 -17.00 15.50
N VAL A 14 5.05 -16.86 14.28
CA VAL A 14 4.40 -15.63 13.79
C VAL A 14 3.00 -16.00 13.32
N ALA A 15 1.98 -15.26 13.74
CA ALA A 15 0.58 -15.53 13.36
C ALA A 15 0.16 -17.01 13.53
N GLY A 16 0.65 -17.69 14.58
CA GLY A 16 0.31 -19.09 14.88
C GLY A 16 1.07 -20.14 14.06
N ARG A 17 2.03 -19.75 13.21
CA ARG A 17 2.86 -20.67 12.41
C ARG A 17 4.33 -20.59 12.83
N THR A 18 5.02 -21.72 12.84
CA THR A 18 6.46 -21.78 13.09
C THR A 18 7.26 -21.57 11.81
N TYR A 19 8.27 -20.72 11.90
CA TYR A 19 9.18 -20.36 10.82
C TYR A 19 10.62 -20.59 11.24
N LEU A 20 11.45 -21.02 10.29
CA LEU A 20 12.89 -20.82 10.38
C LEU A 20 13.21 -19.46 9.75
N GLN A 21 13.56 -18.48 10.57
CA GLN A 21 13.97 -17.16 10.13
C GLN A 21 15.49 -17.08 10.05
N ARG A 22 16.02 -16.62 8.91
CA ARG A 22 17.42 -16.26 8.72
C ARG A 22 17.51 -14.76 8.48
N ARG A 23 18.05 -14.04 9.45
CA ARG A 23 18.35 -12.60 9.33
C ARG A 23 19.78 -12.43 8.89
N LEU A 24 19.96 -11.69 7.81
CA LEU A 24 21.24 -11.29 7.26
C LEU A 24 21.46 -9.82 7.58
N HIS A 25 22.55 -9.50 8.23
CA HIS A 25 23.03 -8.13 8.40
C HIS A 25 24.36 -8.01 7.68
N PHE A 26 24.40 -7.20 6.62
CA PHE A 26 25.64 -6.98 5.89
C PHE A 26 26.17 -5.58 6.14
N THR A 27 27.44 -5.51 6.52
CA THR A 27 28.20 -4.28 6.72
C THR A 27 29.22 -4.21 5.57
N PRO A 28 28.97 -3.40 4.55
CA PRO A 28 29.82 -3.35 3.37
C PRO A 28 31.15 -2.67 3.72
N GLY A 29 32.25 -3.19 3.15
CA GLY A 29 33.57 -2.58 3.33
C GLY A 29 33.70 -1.26 2.54
N PRO A 30 34.61 -0.36 2.94
CA PRO A 30 34.80 0.93 2.25
C PRO A 30 35.27 0.79 0.79
N GLU A 31 35.80 -0.38 0.43
CA GLU A 31 36.29 -0.70 -0.91
C GLU A 31 35.21 -1.29 -1.83
N LEU A 32 34.02 -1.62 -1.29
CA LEU A 32 32.99 -2.28 -2.07
C LEU A 32 32.31 -1.28 -3.02
N ASN A 33 32.62 -1.39 -4.30
CA ASN A 33 32.12 -0.54 -5.37
C ASN A 33 31.41 -1.36 -6.48
N THR A 34 31.09 -2.62 -6.19
CA THR A 34 30.34 -3.51 -7.08
C THR A 34 29.11 -4.03 -6.36
N ASP A 35 28.10 -4.40 -7.13
CA ASP A 35 26.90 -5.03 -6.57
C ASP A 35 27.25 -6.47 -6.15
N VAL A 36 26.75 -6.87 -4.98
CA VAL A 36 26.97 -8.20 -4.39
C VAL A 36 25.64 -8.94 -4.36
N ARG A 37 25.66 -10.22 -4.68
CA ARG A 37 24.50 -11.11 -4.54
C ARG A 37 24.83 -12.18 -3.51
N PHE A 38 24.00 -12.27 -2.47
CA PHE A 38 24.09 -13.35 -1.49
C PHE A 38 23.12 -14.46 -1.89
N GLU A 39 23.65 -15.67 -2.08
CA GLU A 39 22.83 -16.85 -2.36
C GLU A 39 22.68 -17.69 -1.10
N LEU A 40 21.42 -17.90 -0.70
CA LEU A 40 21.06 -18.69 0.46
C LEU A 40 20.47 -20.03 0.00
N PRO A 41 21.20 -21.14 0.15
CA PRO A 41 20.68 -22.45 -0.18
C PRO A 41 19.65 -22.91 0.87
N VAL A 42 18.61 -23.56 0.36
CA VAL A 42 17.59 -24.28 1.13
C VAL A 42 17.51 -25.69 0.53
N ALA A 43 17.86 -26.69 1.34
CA ALA A 43 17.83 -28.10 0.93
C ALA A 43 16.51 -28.74 1.37
N TRP A 44 15.87 -29.47 0.47
CA TRP A 44 14.66 -30.23 0.73
C TRP A 44 14.43 -31.27 -0.37
N ASN A 45 13.66 -32.31 -0.07
CA ASN A 45 13.26 -33.32 -1.04
C ASN A 45 11.94 -32.88 -1.68
N GLY A 46 12.05 -32.08 -2.73
CA GLY A 46 10.90 -31.56 -3.47
C GLY A 46 10.96 -31.92 -4.96
N THR A 47 9.94 -31.49 -5.68
CA THR A 47 9.84 -31.64 -7.13
C THR A 47 10.74 -30.63 -7.86
N SER A 48 10.81 -30.71 -9.19
CA SER A 48 11.40 -29.66 -10.01
C SER A 48 10.49 -28.43 -10.23
N LYS A 49 9.35 -28.35 -9.52
CA LYS A 49 8.34 -27.31 -9.73
C LYS A 49 8.17 -26.43 -8.49
N LEU A 50 7.91 -25.16 -8.75
CA LEU A 50 7.59 -24.15 -7.76
C LEU A 50 6.17 -23.66 -8.02
N GLN A 51 5.40 -23.47 -6.95
CA GLN A 51 4.19 -22.68 -6.99
C GLN A 51 4.56 -21.20 -6.82
N LEU A 52 4.17 -20.38 -7.81
CA LEU A 52 4.61 -19.00 -7.98
C LEU A 52 3.42 -18.02 -7.91
N PRO A 53 3.42 -17.05 -6.96
CA PRO A 53 2.46 -15.93 -6.96
C PRO A 53 2.90 -14.87 -7.97
N LYS A 54 2.38 -14.93 -9.20
CA LYS A 54 2.79 -14.07 -10.32
C LYS A 54 2.24 -12.65 -10.20
N ARG A 55 2.95 -11.70 -10.81
CA ARG A 55 2.55 -10.28 -10.82
C ARG A 55 1.12 -10.05 -11.34
N ASP A 56 0.62 -10.91 -12.24
CA ASP A 56 -0.71 -10.82 -12.85
C ASP A 56 -1.88 -11.33 -11.98
N GLY A 57 -1.61 -11.65 -10.71
CA GLY A 57 -2.60 -12.16 -9.77
C GLY A 57 -2.81 -13.66 -9.81
N ARG A 58 -2.16 -14.38 -10.75
CA ARG A 58 -2.27 -15.83 -10.86
C ARG A 58 -1.29 -16.54 -9.93
N VAL A 59 -1.71 -17.71 -9.47
CA VAL A 59 -0.81 -18.67 -8.81
C VAL A 59 -0.63 -19.86 -9.75
N THR A 60 0.60 -20.08 -10.21
CA THR A 60 0.93 -21.14 -11.18
C THR A 60 1.92 -22.13 -10.58
N VAL A 61 1.98 -23.35 -11.14
CA VAL A 61 2.98 -24.36 -10.77
C VAL A 61 3.87 -24.62 -11.99
N GLU A 62 5.12 -24.18 -11.95
CA GLU A 62 6.04 -24.28 -13.10
C GLU A 62 7.50 -24.52 -12.66
N ALA A 63 8.30 -25.06 -13.58
CA ALA A 63 9.74 -25.28 -13.41
C ALA A 63 10.49 -24.08 -13.98
N SER A 64 10.38 -22.92 -13.33
CA SER A 64 11.03 -21.68 -13.79
C SER A 64 11.65 -20.93 -12.63
N PRO A 65 12.82 -20.30 -12.83
CA PRO A 65 13.29 -19.27 -11.92
C PRO A 65 12.24 -18.18 -11.75
N ALA A 66 12.25 -17.54 -10.60
CA ALA A 66 11.30 -16.48 -10.27
C ALA A 66 12.01 -15.34 -9.55
N HIS A 67 11.44 -14.13 -9.62
CA HIS A 67 12.05 -12.97 -9.00
C HIS A 67 11.02 -11.93 -8.57
N TYR A 68 11.36 -11.17 -7.55
CA TYR A 68 10.66 -10.00 -7.07
C TYR A 68 11.60 -8.80 -7.18
N ILE A 69 11.09 -7.67 -7.68
CA ILE A 69 11.91 -6.53 -8.05
C ILE A 69 11.60 -5.33 -7.15
N LEU A 70 12.61 -4.88 -6.42
CA LEU A 70 12.62 -3.61 -5.70
C LEU A 70 14.07 -3.12 -5.54
N GLY A 71 14.34 -1.85 -5.82
CA GLY A 71 15.69 -1.26 -5.84
C GLY A 71 16.58 -1.72 -7.00
N HIS A 72 16.01 -2.33 -8.03
CA HIS A 72 16.75 -2.89 -9.16
C HIS A 72 16.07 -2.60 -10.50
N ASN A 73 16.85 -2.44 -11.58
CA ASN A 73 16.34 -2.37 -12.94
C ASN A 73 16.62 -3.69 -13.68
N VAL A 74 15.58 -4.33 -14.19
CA VAL A 74 15.33 -5.77 -14.49
C VAL A 74 16.36 -6.51 -15.37
N ALA A 75 17.34 -5.84 -15.96
CA ALA A 75 18.09 -6.35 -17.12
C ALA A 75 18.81 -7.71 -16.92
N ASP A 76 19.23 -8.05 -15.70
CA ASP A 76 20.07 -9.23 -15.43
C ASP A 76 19.34 -10.40 -14.77
N ILE A 77 18.03 -10.28 -14.48
CA ILE A 77 17.28 -11.31 -13.74
C ILE A 77 16.36 -12.09 -14.67
N VAL A 78 16.69 -13.36 -14.90
CA VAL A 78 15.89 -14.29 -15.70
C VAL A 78 14.82 -14.95 -14.84
N GLY A 79 13.60 -15.06 -15.35
CA GLY A 79 12.53 -15.82 -14.69
C GLY A 79 11.16 -15.14 -14.73
N ARG A 80 10.24 -15.65 -13.91
CA ARG A 80 8.90 -15.09 -13.72
C ARG A 80 8.91 -13.99 -12.66
N GLU A 81 8.33 -12.83 -12.99
CA GLU A 81 8.13 -11.77 -12.01
C GLU A 81 6.98 -12.12 -11.05
N LEU A 82 7.27 -12.00 -9.76
CA LEU A 82 6.38 -12.33 -8.65
C LEU A 82 5.67 -11.06 -8.13
N ALA A 83 4.42 -11.23 -7.69
CA ALA A 83 3.68 -10.17 -6.98
C ALA A 83 4.21 -9.93 -5.55
N MET A 84 4.86 -10.94 -4.98
CA MET A 84 5.45 -10.91 -3.65
C MET A 84 6.69 -11.83 -3.62
N PRO A 85 7.71 -11.55 -2.80
CA PRO A 85 8.95 -12.32 -2.76
C PRO A 85 8.78 -13.66 -2.02
N LEU A 86 8.01 -14.58 -2.61
CA LEU A 86 7.70 -15.89 -2.04
C LEU A 86 7.58 -16.95 -3.13
N VAL A 87 8.12 -18.15 -2.88
CA VAL A 87 7.87 -19.36 -3.68
C VAL A 87 7.51 -20.51 -2.75
N ALA A 88 6.62 -21.39 -3.22
CA ALA A 88 6.32 -22.64 -2.53
C ALA A 88 6.89 -23.80 -3.35
N TRP A 89 7.93 -24.43 -2.82
CA TRP A 89 8.49 -25.63 -3.40
C TRP A 89 7.59 -26.80 -3.02
N LEU A 90 7.16 -27.62 -3.98
CA LEU A 90 6.22 -28.71 -3.75
C LEU A 90 6.95 -30.05 -3.49
N SER A 91 6.44 -30.85 -2.56
CA SER A 91 6.92 -32.21 -2.30
C SER A 91 6.57 -33.14 -3.45
N ASP A 92 7.22 -34.30 -3.57
CA ASP A 92 6.94 -35.28 -4.62
C ASP A 92 5.47 -35.73 -4.64
N SER A 93 4.85 -35.80 -3.46
CA SER A 93 3.42 -36.11 -3.33
C SER A 93 2.48 -35.00 -3.79
N GLY A 94 2.99 -33.77 -3.96
CA GLY A 94 2.20 -32.56 -4.18
C GLY A 94 1.33 -32.13 -2.99
N LYS A 95 1.35 -32.86 -1.85
CA LYS A 95 0.50 -32.57 -0.68
C LYS A 95 1.11 -31.59 0.29
N GLN A 96 2.44 -31.53 0.35
CA GLN A 96 3.18 -30.63 1.22
C GLN A 96 4.00 -29.64 0.39
N ALA A 97 4.24 -28.47 0.97
CA ALA A 97 5.11 -27.44 0.41
C ALA A 97 6.10 -26.92 1.46
N LEU A 98 7.33 -26.65 1.01
CA LEU A 98 8.27 -25.80 1.71
C LEU A 98 8.18 -24.40 1.09
N VAL A 99 7.77 -23.42 1.89
CA VAL A 99 7.66 -22.04 1.44
C VAL A 99 8.92 -21.29 1.83
N VAL A 100 9.54 -20.63 0.86
CA VAL A 100 10.69 -19.75 1.07
C VAL A 100 10.30 -18.35 0.62
N ALA A 101 10.43 -17.39 1.54
CA ALA A 101 10.05 -16.00 1.31
C ALA A 101 11.18 -15.05 1.74
N GLY A 102 11.33 -13.94 1.02
CA GLY A 102 12.20 -12.82 1.40
C GLY A 102 11.37 -11.66 1.94
N ASP A 103 11.96 -10.75 2.70
CA ASP A 103 11.31 -9.48 3.03
C ASP A 103 10.98 -8.65 1.77
N PRO A 104 9.97 -7.75 1.81
CA PRO A 104 9.61 -6.90 0.70
C PRO A 104 10.49 -5.66 0.59
N TYR A 105 11.51 -5.48 1.45
CA TYR A 105 12.32 -4.25 1.51
C TYR A 105 13.49 -4.24 0.52
N GLY A 106 13.60 -5.26 -0.34
CA GLY A 106 14.51 -5.30 -1.48
C GLY A 106 14.18 -6.43 -2.45
N GLY A 107 14.80 -6.42 -3.63
CA GLY A 107 14.65 -7.49 -4.60
C GLY A 107 15.13 -8.84 -4.07
N SER A 108 14.53 -9.91 -4.59
CA SER A 108 14.92 -11.29 -4.34
C SER A 108 14.69 -12.17 -5.57
N ASP A 109 15.51 -13.18 -5.77
CA ASP A 109 15.32 -14.17 -6.83
C ASP A 109 15.36 -15.60 -6.28
N PHE A 110 14.76 -16.54 -7.01
CA PHE A 110 14.57 -17.93 -6.61
C PHE A 110 14.85 -18.84 -7.79
N ARG A 111 15.69 -19.86 -7.59
CA ARG A 111 16.02 -20.86 -8.62
C ARG A 111 16.33 -22.22 -8.02
N LEU A 112 15.90 -23.29 -8.69
CA LEU A 112 16.33 -24.65 -8.36
C LEU A 112 17.71 -24.91 -8.96
N ASP A 113 18.64 -25.46 -8.19
CA ASP A 113 20.04 -25.67 -8.60
C ASP A 113 20.25 -26.94 -9.43
N GLY A 114 19.55 -27.06 -10.57
CA GLY A 114 19.68 -28.15 -11.55
C GLY A 114 19.29 -29.56 -11.06
N LYS A 115 19.36 -29.81 -9.76
CA LYS A 115 18.91 -30.98 -9.00
C LYS A 115 17.71 -30.53 -8.17
N PRO A 116 16.62 -31.32 -8.12
CA PRO A 116 15.43 -31.00 -7.33
C PRO A 116 15.66 -31.23 -5.82
N THR A 117 16.86 -30.92 -5.33
CA THR A 117 17.27 -31.11 -3.93
C THR A 117 17.75 -29.80 -3.29
N GLN A 118 17.86 -28.72 -4.07
CA GLN A 118 18.25 -27.42 -3.55
C GLN A 118 17.52 -26.27 -4.27
N LEU A 119 16.95 -25.37 -3.48
CA LEU A 119 16.44 -24.07 -3.89
C LEU A 119 17.43 -23.00 -3.43
N LEU A 120 17.85 -22.12 -4.35
CA LEU A 120 18.68 -20.96 -4.07
C LEU A 120 17.79 -19.72 -4.02
N GLN A 121 17.87 -18.97 -2.93
CA GLN A 121 17.32 -17.61 -2.85
C GLN A 121 18.45 -16.58 -2.94
N GLY A 122 18.37 -15.66 -3.89
CA GLY A 122 19.29 -14.54 -4.04
C GLY A 122 18.78 -13.26 -3.38
N PHE A 123 19.64 -12.56 -2.64
CA PHE A 123 19.44 -11.18 -2.22
C PHE A 123 20.51 -10.28 -2.83
N TRP A 124 20.08 -9.18 -3.44
CA TRP A 124 20.97 -8.21 -4.07
C TRP A 124 21.31 -7.06 -3.13
N TRP A 125 22.59 -6.69 -3.12
CA TRP A 125 23.14 -5.55 -2.43
C TRP A 125 23.84 -4.63 -3.40
N ARG A 126 23.56 -3.33 -3.35
CA ARG A 126 24.15 -2.37 -4.27
C ARG A 126 25.15 -1.45 -3.60
N ALA A 127 26.43 -1.76 -3.75
CA ALA A 127 27.49 -0.88 -3.31
C ALA A 127 28.00 0.02 -4.45
N GLY A 128 27.93 -0.45 -5.70
CA GLY A 128 28.53 0.25 -6.85
C GLY A 128 27.74 1.44 -7.38
N ARG A 129 26.48 1.57 -6.98
CA ARG A 129 25.65 2.72 -7.35
C ARG A 129 25.42 3.63 -6.16
N GLY A 130 24.90 3.16 -5.01
CA GLY A 130 24.40 4.06 -3.96
C GLY A 130 25.27 4.30 -2.73
N GLY A 131 26.51 3.86 -2.76
CA GLY A 131 27.36 3.82 -1.57
C GLY A 131 27.03 2.62 -0.68
N SER A 132 28.07 2.13 -0.01
CA SER A 132 28.04 1.03 0.94
C SER A 132 27.30 1.47 2.22
N ARG A 133 26.04 1.04 2.41
CA ARG A 133 25.28 1.23 3.67
C ARG A 133 24.98 -0.10 4.30
N ASP A 134 24.88 -0.17 5.61
CA ASP A 134 24.36 -1.34 6.31
C ASP A 134 22.90 -1.61 5.89
N GLU A 135 22.55 -2.88 5.81
CA GLU A 135 21.21 -3.32 5.45
C GLU A 135 20.92 -4.72 6.01
N ASP A 136 19.69 -4.86 6.47
CA ASP A 136 19.14 -6.10 6.97
C ASP A 136 18.23 -6.74 5.92
N ARG A 137 18.36 -8.05 5.74
CA ARG A 137 17.45 -8.89 4.95
C ARG A 137 16.93 -10.05 5.78
N LEU A 138 15.72 -10.51 5.48
CA LEU A 138 15.08 -11.63 6.15
C LEU A 138 14.68 -12.68 5.12
N GLN A 139 15.18 -13.90 5.28
CA GLN A 139 14.62 -15.11 4.68
C GLN A 139 13.73 -15.79 5.72
N SER A 140 12.50 -16.09 5.33
CA SER A 140 11.54 -16.86 6.12
C SER A 140 11.26 -18.19 5.42
N ILE A 141 11.38 -19.29 6.17
CA ILE A 141 11.11 -20.63 5.68
C ILE A 141 10.01 -21.25 6.55
N SER A 142 8.98 -21.79 5.91
CA SER A 142 7.93 -22.55 6.59
C SER A 142 7.56 -23.80 5.80
N TRP A 143 6.92 -24.74 6.47
CA TRP A 143 6.43 -25.98 5.88
C TRP A 143 4.94 -26.15 6.19
N GLY A 144 4.23 -26.92 5.37
CA GLY A 144 2.82 -27.21 5.58
C GLY A 144 2.18 -27.89 4.36
N ASP A 145 0.86 -27.93 4.31
CA ASP A 145 0.15 -28.39 3.13
C ASP A 145 0.40 -27.46 1.92
N ALA A 146 0.30 -28.01 0.72
CA ALA A 146 0.57 -27.32 -0.53
C ALA A 146 -0.59 -26.46 -1.05
N THR A 147 -1.61 -26.16 -0.22
CA THR A 147 -2.74 -25.36 -0.71
C THR A 147 -2.32 -23.91 -0.93
N ILE A 148 -2.91 -23.25 -1.94
CA ILE A 148 -2.65 -21.83 -2.22
C ILE A 148 -2.89 -20.95 -0.98
N PRO A 149 -4.01 -21.06 -0.24
CA PRO A 149 -4.20 -20.30 0.99
C PRO A 149 -3.06 -20.48 2.00
N ASN A 150 -2.62 -21.73 2.24
CA ASN A 150 -1.58 -22.00 3.23
C ASN A 150 -0.21 -21.46 2.80
N THR A 151 0.13 -21.59 1.51
CA THR A 151 1.38 -21.06 0.97
C THR A 151 1.41 -19.53 0.98
N LEU A 152 0.31 -18.85 0.66
CA LEU A 152 0.23 -17.39 0.76
C LEU A 152 0.25 -16.90 2.22
N ALA A 153 -0.38 -17.63 3.15
CA ALA A 153 -0.35 -17.29 4.58
C ALA A 153 1.06 -17.33 5.17
N ALA A 154 1.96 -18.15 4.62
CA ALA A 154 3.37 -18.18 5.04
C ALA A 154 4.09 -16.83 4.85
N TRP A 155 3.57 -15.93 3.99
CA TRP A 155 4.10 -14.58 3.81
C TRP A 155 4.28 -13.81 5.12
N ALA A 156 3.44 -14.06 6.13
CA ALA A 156 3.52 -13.39 7.42
C ALA A 156 4.89 -13.51 8.10
N GLY A 157 5.63 -14.60 7.87
CA GLY A 157 6.96 -14.77 8.44
C GLY A 157 8.05 -13.89 7.81
N ALA A 158 7.82 -13.37 6.60
CA ALA A 158 8.76 -12.47 5.90
C ALA A 158 8.56 -10.98 6.25
N VAL A 159 7.46 -10.66 6.92
CA VAL A 159 7.11 -9.31 7.41
C VAL A 159 6.60 -9.40 8.85
N PRO A 160 7.41 -9.96 9.78
CA PRO A 160 6.97 -10.25 11.15
C PRO A 160 6.68 -8.99 11.97
N ASP A 161 7.17 -7.84 11.53
CA ASP A 161 7.02 -6.53 12.15
C ASP A 161 5.78 -5.77 11.68
N ILE A 162 4.99 -6.34 10.76
CA ILE A 162 3.74 -5.75 10.27
C ILE A 162 2.63 -6.79 10.41
N ALA A 163 1.69 -6.50 11.29
CA ALA A 163 0.52 -7.35 11.52
C ALA A 163 -0.38 -7.40 10.29
N ALA A 164 -1.15 -8.47 10.16
CA ALA A 164 -2.24 -8.49 9.19
C ALA A 164 -3.26 -7.39 9.54
N ALA A 165 -3.99 -6.94 8.52
CA ALA A 165 -5.13 -6.06 8.75
C ALA A 165 -6.16 -6.74 9.69
N PRO A 166 -6.80 -5.98 10.59
CA PRO A 166 -7.82 -6.51 11.48
C PRO A 166 -9.01 -7.08 10.68
N PRO A 167 -9.69 -8.13 11.19
CA PRO A 167 -10.72 -8.86 10.43
C PRO A 167 -11.83 -7.97 9.84
N TRP A 168 -12.15 -6.85 10.51
CA TRP A 168 -13.21 -5.96 10.05
C TRP A 168 -12.98 -5.40 8.65
N VAL A 169 -11.73 -5.30 8.16
CA VAL A 169 -11.48 -4.79 6.79
C VAL A 169 -12.12 -5.67 5.73
N HIS A 170 -12.23 -6.97 5.99
CA HIS A 170 -12.84 -7.92 5.05
C HIS A 170 -14.38 -7.80 5.03
N SER A 171 -14.97 -7.24 6.09
CA SER A 171 -16.42 -7.04 6.22
C SER A 171 -16.95 -5.81 5.49
N ILE A 172 -16.08 -4.92 5.00
CA ILE A 172 -16.52 -3.72 4.28
C ILE A 172 -17.21 -4.11 2.98
N ALA A 173 -18.36 -3.48 2.74
CA ALA A 173 -19.23 -3.71 1.60
C ALA A 173 -19.52 -2.44 0.80
N LEU A 174 -19.28 -1.25 1.37
CA LEU A 174 -19.35 0.02 0.65
C LEU A 174 -18.22 0.96 1.07
N LEU A 175 -17.66 1.63 0.07
CA LEU A 175 -16.64 2.66 0.16
C LEU A 175 -17.22 3.94 -0.40
N TYR A 176 -17.10 5.04 0.34
CA TYR A 176 -17.46 6.36 -0.16
C TYR A 176 -16.30 7.32 0.09
N TYR A 177 -15.93 8.06 -0.94
CA TYR A 177 -14.77 8.95 -0.93
C TYR A 177 -15.20 10.38 -1.28
N ASP A 178 -15.15 11.29 -0.33
CA ASP A 178 -15.59 12.67 -0.55
C ASP A 178 -14.40 13.60 -0.72
N TYR A 179 -14.15 14.04 -1.96
CA TYR A 179 -13.18 15.09 -2.26
C TYR A 179 -13.73 16.48 -1.98
N PHE A 180 -14.10 16.70 -0.72
CA PHE A 180 -14.59 17.97 -0.20
C PHE A 180 -15.72 18.59 -1.06
N SER A 181 -16.67 17.75 -1.46
CA SER A 181 -17.74 18.10 -2.39
C SER A 181 -18.64 19.21 -1.85
N ASP A 182 -19.16 20.03 -2.77
CA ASP A 182 -20.06 21.14 -2.45
C ASP A 182 -19.54 22.04 -1.32
N LYS A 183 -18.26 22.41 -1.39
CA LYS A 183 -17.56 23.22 -0.36
C LYS A 183 -17.55 22.53 1.02
N GLY A 184 -17.52 21.19 1.01
CA GLY A 184 -17.61 20.33 2.17
C GLY A 184 -19.04 20.05 2.66
N ASN A 185 -20.10 20.59 2.04
CA ASN A 185 -21.47 20.27 2.45
C ASN A 185 -21.99 18.95 1.88
N GLY A 186 -21.40 18.47 0.79
CA GLY A 186 -21.79 17.20 0.17
C GLY A 186 -21.55 16.01 1.10
N TRP A 187 -20.48 16.06 1.93
CA TRP A 187 -20.24 15.10 3.03
C TRP A 187 -21.49 14.80 3.86
N PHE A 188 -22.16 15.86 4.35
CA PHE A 188 -23.30 15.72 5.26
C PHE A 188 -24.52 15.19 4.53
N ALA A 189 -24.85 15.78 3.38
CA ALA A 189 -26.00 15.39 2.56
C ALA A 189 -25.88 13.92 2.09
N ASP A 190 -24.69 13.53 1.63
CA ASP A 190 -24.44 12.16 1.15
C ASP A 190 -24.50 11.15 2.29
N ILE A 191 -24.01 11.50 3.48
CA ILE A 191 -24.15 10.65 4.68
C ILE A 191 -25.62 10.46 5.06
N ASP A 192 -26.43 11.52 5.02
CA ASP A 192 -27.87 11.40 5.35
C ASP A 192 -28.59 10.53 4.32
N ALA A 193 -28.30 10.70 3.02
CA ALA A 193 -28.85 9.85 1.98
C ALA A 193 -28.45 8.37 2.14
N LEU A 194 -27.19 8.11 2.51
CA LEU A 194 -26.74 6.74 2.83
C LEU A 194 -27.42 6.21 4.11
N ALA A 195 -27.58 7.03 5.15
CA ALA A 195 -28.21 6.62 6.39
C ALA A 195 -29.70 6.30 6.22
N GLU A 196 -30.41 7.01 5.33
CA GLU A 196 -31.79 6.72 4.97
C GLU A 196 -31.93 5.33 4.32
N LYS A 197 -30.97 4.96 3.46
CA LYS A 197 -31.02 3.72 2.66
C LYS A 197 -30.37 2.51 3.34
N ILE A 198 -29.40 2.73 4.22
CA ILE A 198 -28.64 1.66 4.89
C ILE A 198 -29.17 1.47 6.32
N PRO A 199 -29.68 0.26 6.67
CA PRO A 199 -30.09 -0.08 8.02
C PRO A 199 -28.98 0.15 9.06
N ALA A 200 -29.34 0.66 10.24
CA ALA A 200 -28.38 1.08 11.26
C ALA A 200 -27.38 -0.02 11.68
N ASP A 201 -27.85 -1.26 11.77
CA ASP A 201 -27.05 -2.46 12.07
C ASP A 201 -26.03 -2.82 10.98
N LYS A 202 -26.24 -2.35 9.75
CA LYS A 202 -25.34 -2.59 8.61
C LYS A 202 -24.36 -1.46 8.32
N ARG A 203 -24.56 -0.25 8.87
CA ARG A 203 -23.72 0.93 8.56
C ARG A 203 -22.24 0.75 8.90
N GLY A 204 -21.92 -0.13 9.85
CA GLY A 204 -20.55 -0.52 10.19
C GLY A 204 -19.79 -1.26 9.07
N HIS A 205 -20.50 -1.73 8.02
CA HIS A 205 -19.93 -2.31 6.81
C HIS A 205 -19.65 -1.27 5.71
N ALA A 206 -19.93 0.01 5.96
CA ALA A 206 -19.57 1.10 5.07
C ALA A 206 -18.45 1.94 5.69
N LEU A 207 -17.47 2.30 4.87
CA LEU A 207 -16.32 3.13 5.23
C LEU A 207 -16.33 4.40 4.39
N LEU A 208 -16.35 5.54 5.06
CA LEU A 208 -16.44 6.86 4.43
C LEU A 208 -15.12 7.61 4.63
N CYS A 209 -14.50 8.11 3.56
CA CYS A 209 -13.24 8.84 3.61
C CYS A 209 -13.46 10.34 3.47
N VAL A 210 -13.02 11.10 4.47
CA VAL A 210 -12.94 12.57 4.41
C VAL A 210 -11.65 12.94 3.68
N HIS A 211 -11.77 13.56 2.49
CA HIS A 211 -10.64 14.07 1.72
C HIS A 211 -10.72 15.59 1.57
N GLY A 212 -9.57 16.21 1.27
CA GLY A 212 -9.50 17.62 0.91
C GLY A 212 -9.69 18.56 2.09
N TRP A 213 -9.56 18.03 3.30
CA TRP A 213 -9.68 18.76 4.55
C TRP A 213 -8.43 19.56 4.90
N PHE A 214 -7.30 19.33 4.24
CA PHE A 214 -6.01 19.95 4.54
C PHE A 214 -5.81 21.26 3.76
N ASP A 215 -4.80 22.05 4.14
CA ASP A 215 -4.44 23.32 3.51
C ASP A 215 -3.80 23.14 2.13
N GLN A 216 -2.63 22.52 2.08
CA GLN A 216 -1.88 22.35 0.84
C GLN A 216 -1.03 21.08 0.90
N MET A 217 -0.79 20.49 -0.26
CA MET A 217 0.09 19.32 -0.38
C MET A 217 1.50 19.66 0.08
N GLY A 218 2.03 18.86 1.01
CA GLY A 218 3.33 19.05 1.64
C GLY A 218 3.30 19.74 3.01
N SER A 219 2.31 20.59 3.30
CA SER A 219 2.10 21.12 4.66
C SER A 219 1.09 20.30 5.45
N TRP A 220 0.05 19.78 4.80
CA TRP A 220 -0.96 18.87 5.37
C TRP A 220 -1.60 19.38 6.67
N SER A 221 -1.64 20.71 6.86
CA SER A 221 -2.10 21.39 8.07
C SER A 221 -1.37 20.95 9.34
N TYR A 222 -0.15 20.46 9.18
CA TYR A 222 0.76 20.08 10.24
C TYR A 222 1.70 21.24 10.59
N ASP A 223 2.04 21.36 11.86
CA ASP A 223 3.04 22.30 12.35
C ASP A 223 4.26 21.53 12.89
N PRO A 224 5.38 21.50 12.14
CA PRO A 224 6.60 20.82 12.58
C PRO A 224 7.20 21.40 13.86
N ALA A 225 6.96 22.68 14.18
CA ALA A 225 7.52 23.33 15.36
C ALA A 225 6.85 22.84 16.65
N THR A 226 5.54 22.61 16.59
CA THR A 226 4.75 22.09 17.73
C THR A 226 4.52 20.58 17.68
N GLN A 227 4.88 19.93 16.57
CA GLN A 227 4.60 18.52 16.27
C GLN A 227 3.12 18.15 16.41
N ALA A 228 2.24 19.08 16.04
CA ALA A 228 0.79 18.94 16.17
C ALA A 228 0.06 19.44 14.93
N MET A 229 -1.23 19.13 14.84
CA MET A 229 -2.10 19.72 13.83
C MET A 229 -2.28 21.23 14.12
N ARG A 230 -2.20 22.06 13.08
CA ARG A 230 -2.54 23.48 13.17
C ARG A 230 -3.98 23.63 13.64
N LYS A 231 -4.30 24.64 14.44
CA LYS A 231 -5.67 24.84 14.95
C LYS A 231 -6.66 25.22 13.85
N THR A 232 -6.22 26.04 12.90
CA THR A 232 -7.05 26.59 11.82
C THR A 232 -6.22 26.76 10.55
N TRP A 233 -6.87 26.59 9.38
CA TRP A 233 -6.25 26.77 8.07
C TRP A 233 -7.32 27.01 6.99
N THR A 234 -6.91 27.14 5.73
CA THR A 234 -7.82 27.24 4.58
C THR A 234 -7.62 26.03 3.68
N ALA A 235 -8.66 25.21 3.52
CA ALA A 235 -8.66 24.09 2.58
C ALA A 235 -8.99 24.56 1.16
N MET A 236 -8.57 23.78 0.16
CA MET A 236 -8.79 24.08 -1.27
C MET A 236 -8.30 25.48 -1.69
N PRO A 237 -7.02 25.82 -1.45
CA PRO A 237 -6.49 27.17 -1.63
C PRO A 237 -6.54 27.69 -3.06
N ALA A 238 -6.59 26.81 -4.07
CA ALA A 238 -6.73 27.15 -5.48
C ALA A 238 -8.18 27.10 -5.99
N GLY A 239 -9.12 26.63 -5.16
CA GLY A 239 -10.53 26.50 -5.48
C GLY A 239 -11.41 27.43 -4.65
N ASP A 240 -12.41 26.84 -3.99
CA ASP A 240 -13.43 27.56 -3.22
C ASP A 240 -12.92 28.19 -1.91
N ARG A 241 -11.69 27.87 -1.48
CA ARG A 241 -11.04 28.41 -0.27
C ARG A 241 -11.92 28.32 0.97
N VAL A 242 -11.98 27.14 1.57
CA VAL A 242 -12.91 26.86 2.66
C VAL A 242 -12.19 26.96 4.02
N PRO A 243 -12.66 27.82 4.95
CA PRO A 243 -12.12 27.86 6.30
C PRO A 243 -12.24 26.50 6.98
N MET A 244 -11.16 26.07 7.62
CA MET A 244 -11.07 24.77 8.25
C MET A 244 -10.38 24.86 9.61
N SER A 245 -10.67 23.90 10.47
CA SER A 245 -10.07 23.78 11.79
C SER A 245 -10.07 22.33 12.27
N VAL A 246 -9.27 22.05 13.29
CA VAL A 246 -9.32 20.74 13.98
C VAL A 246 -10.74 20.41 14.44
N ALA A 247 -11.47 21.39 14.97
CA ALA A 247 -12.85 21.22 15.41
C ALA A 247 -13.81 20.85 14.26
N GLU A 248 -13.62 21.44 13.07
CA GLU A 248 -14.42 21.13 11.89
C GLU A 248 -14.13 19.71 11.36
N VAL A 249 -12.87 19.28 11.38
CA VAL A 249 -12.49 17.89 11.03
C VAL A 249 -13.13 16.90 12.02
N HIS A 250 -13.08 17.18 13.32
CA HIS A 250 -13.79 16.37 14.33
C HIS A 250 -15.29 16.33 14.06
N ARG A 251 -15.93 17.47 13.78
CA ARG A 251 -17.38 17.53 13.48
C ARG A 251 -17.74 16.62 12.31
N ARG A 252 -16.95 16.59 11.25
CA ARG A 252 -17.17 15.73 10.07
C ARG A 252 -17.04 14.25 10.41
N ILE A 253 -16.01 13.89 11.16
CA ILE A 253 -15.78 12.52 11.63
C ILE A 253 -16.93 12.08 12.53
N ASP A 254 -17.29 12.89 13.53
CA ASP A 254 -18.34 12.57 14.50
C ASP A 254 -19.70 12.42 13.79
N TYR A 255 -20.01 13.27 12.81
CA TYR A 255 -21.27 13.19 12.05
C TYR A 255 -21.51 11.82 11.40
N ALA A 256 -20.49 11.25 10.77
CA ALA A 256 -20.54 9.92 10.16
C ALA A 256 -20.63 8.82 11.23
N ARG A 257 -19.83 8.94 12.30
CA ARG A 257 -19.75 7.95 13.37
C ARG A 257 -21.04 7.84 14.18
N GLU A 258 -21.65 8.96 14.53
CA GLU A 258 -22.92 9.02 15.26
C GLU A 258 -24.05 8.35 14.49
N ARG A 259 -23.93 8.28 13.16
CA ARG A 259 -24.85 7.52 12.29
C ARG A 259 -24.50 6.06 12.13
N GLY A 260 -23.37 5.59 12.68
CA GLY A 260 -22.95 4.19 12.67
C GLY A 260 -21.95 3.81 11.58
N PHE A 261 -21.44 4.77 10.81
CA PHE A 261 -20.45 4.51 9.76
C PHE A 261 -19.03 4.43 10.31
N ARG A 262 -18.17 3.67 9.61
CA ARG A 262 -16.72 3.76 9.82
C ARG A 262 -16.18 4.96 9.04
N VAL A 263 -15.13 5.58 9.59
CA VAL A 263 -14.53 6.78 9.00
C VAL A 263 -13.05 6.54 8.71
N ALA A 264 -12.64 6.92 7.51
CA ALA A 264 -11.26 7.07 7.09
C ALA A 264 -10.93 8.55 6.94
N LEU A 265 -9.67 8.90 7.13
CA LEU A 265 -9.15 10.23 6.83
C LEU A 265 -8.11 10.12 5.73
N TYR A 266 -8.20 10.99 4.73
CA TYR A 266 -7.13 11.18 3.77
C TYR A 266 -5.90 11.74 4.49
N ALA A 267 -4.81 10.99 4.51
CA ALA A 267 -3.62 11.38 5.25
C ALA A 267 -2.70 12.26 4.41
N ALA A 268 -2.28 11.77 3.25
CA ALA A 268 -1.39 12.50 2.36
C ALA A 268 -1.39 11.88 0.98
N THR A 269 -0.89 12.66 0.03
CA THR A 269 -0.68 12.27 -1.36
C THR A 269 0.76 11.81 -1.57
N ALA A 270 1.05 10.60 -1.09
CA ALA A 270 2.37 10.00 -1.05
C ALA A 270 3.44 10.97 -0.54
N LEU A 271 4.38 11.34 -1.40
CA LEU A 271 5.48 12.25 -1.10
C LEU A 271 5.37 13.55 -1.90
N LEU A 272 4.19 13.89 -2.43
CA LEU A 272 4.01 15.11 -3.18
C LEU A 272 4.05 16.33 -2.25
N CYS A 273 4.79 17.34 -2.66
CA CYS A 273 4.82 18.66 -2.05
C CYS A 273 4.64 19.70 -3.16
N ASP A 274 3.74 20.63 -2.93
CA ASP A 274 3.55 21.77 -3.81
C ASP A 274 4.76 22.72 -3.67
N ASP A 275 5.35 23.16 -4.78
CA ASP A 275 6.49 24.09 -4.78
C ASP A 275 6.18 25.51 -4.28
N LYS A 276 4.91 25.79 -3.97
CA LYS A 276 4.46 27.00 -3.26
C LYS A 276 4.06 26.74 -1.81
N ALA A 277 4.17 25.51 -1.31
CA ALA A 277 3.89 25.22 0.08
C ALA A 277 4.89 25.94 1.00
N PRO A 278 4.48 26.43 2.18
CA PRO A 278 5.42 27.03 3.15
C PRO A 278 6.52 26.07 3.62
N THR A 279 6.28 24.76 3.50
CA THR A 279 7.22 23.69 3.84
C THR A 279 8.09 23.25 2.67
N TRP A 280 7.94 23.86 1.49
CA TRP A 280 8.71 23.48 0.31
C TRP A 280 10.21 23.76 0.50
N ASN A 281 11.01 22.73 0.32
CA ASN A 281 12.45 22.83 0.24
C ASN A 281 12.94 22.01 -0.99
N PRO A 282 13.52 22.66 -2.01
CA PRO A 282 13.99 21.96 -3.22
C PRO A 282 15.14 20.98 -2.96
N ASP A 283 15.85 21.08 -1.84
CA ASP A 283 16.92 20.14 -1.47
C ASP A 283 16.35 18.77 -1.04
N LEU A 284 15.08 18.74 -0.64
CA LEU A 284 14.36 17.52 -0.26
C LEU A 284 13.71 16.82 -1.46
N ALA A 285 13.84 17.37 -2.67
CA ALA A 285 13.19 16.85 -3.86
C ALA A 285 13.86 15.58 -4.40
N LEU A 286 13.06 14.66 -4.91
CA LEU A 286 13.51 13.52 -5.70
C LEU A 286 14.10 14.01 -7.02
N ARG A 287 15.31 13.58 -7.33
CA ARG A 287 16.05 14.00 -8.53
C ARG A 287 16.46 12.82 -9.41
N ASP A 288 16.39 13.01 -10.72
CA ASP A 288 17.00 12.06 -11.65
C ASP A 288 18.52 12.25 -11.77
N LYS A 289 19.15 11.40 -12.58
CA LYS A 289 20.61 11.41 -12.79
C LYS A 289 21.15 12.74 -13.34
N ALA A 290 20.31 13.50 -14.05
CA ALA A 290 20.67 14.82 -14.56
C ALA A 290 20.48 15.94 -13.51
N GLY A 291 20.08 15.58 -12.28
CA GLY A 291 19.79 16.52 -11.19
C GLY A 291 18.41 17.17 -11.29
N LYS A 292 17.58 16.76 -12.27
CA LYS A 292 16.26 17.37 -12.49
C LYS A 292 15.24 16.84 -11.48
N MET A 293 14.54 17.77 -10.84
CA MET A 293 13.44 17.45 -9.92
C MET A 293 12.33 16.70 -10.65
N GLN A 294 11.80 15.68 -9.98
CA GLN A 294 10.72 14.85 -10.51
C GLN A 294 9.38 15.40 -10.04
N SER A 295 8.58 15.89 -10.99
CA SER A 295 7.23 16.40 -10.70
C SER A 295 6.16 15.32 -10.90
N SER A 296 4.95 15.57 -10.38
CA SER A 296 3.75 14.82 -10.75
C SER A 296 2.88 15.63 -11.72
N TYR A 297 1.87 14.97 -12.28
CA TYR A 297 0.88 15.59 -13.16
C TYR A 297 -0.34 16.10 -12.41
N TRP A 298 -0.49 15.76 -11.13
CA TRP A 298 -1.66 16.16 -10.34
C TRP A 298 -1.79 17.68 -10.29
N LYS A 299 -2.99 18.16 -10.62
CA LYS A 299 -3.42 19.53 -10.42
C LYS A 299 -4.87 19.51 -9.96
N GLY A 300 -5.12 20.11 -8.81
CA GLY A 300 -6.42 20.14 -8.18
C GLY A 300 -6.67 21.45 -7.43
N PRO A 301 -7.87 21.60 -6.84
CA PRO A 301 -8.21 22.75 -5.99
C PRO A 301 -7.32 22.87 -4.73
N ASP A 302 -6.58 21.80 -4.40
CA ASP A 302 -5.61 21.67 -3.31
C ASP A 302 -4.17 22.08 -3.68
N THR A 303 -3.93 22.48 -4.94
CA THR A 303 -2.59 22.80 -5.48
C THR A 303 -2.50 24.24 -5.99
N LEU A 304 -1.51 25.01 -5.52
CA LEU A 304 -1.19 26.37 -5.98
C LEU A 304 -0.02 26.41 -6.98
N GLY A 305 0.87 25.43 -6.93
CA GLY A 305 2.11 25.37 -7.70
C GLY A 305 2.29 24.07 -8.48
N THR A 306 3.54 23.68 -8.72
CA THR A 306 3.88 22.39 -9.31
C THR A 306 4.15 21.39 -8.20
N ASN A 307 3.49 20.23 -8.27
CA ASN A 307 3.73 19.15 -7.33
C ASN A 307 5.07 18.47 -7.63
N GLN A 308 6.00 18.59 -6.69
CA GLN A 308 7.29 17.92 -6.72
C GLN A 308 7.23 16.68 -5.83
N ARG A 309 7.90 15.61 -6.26
CA ARG A 309 8.06 14.40 -5.45
C ARG A 309 9.19 14.65 -4.46
N LEU A 310 8.93 14.52 -3.17
CA LEU A 310 9.97 14.52 -2.14
C LEU A 310 10.74 13.19 -2.16
N ASP A 311 12.01 13.24 -1.76
CA ASP A 311 12.92 12.12 -1.79
C ASP A 311 12.81 11.27 -0.52
N PRO A 312 12.24 10.04 -0.57
CA PRO A 312 12.13 9.17 0.61
C PRO A 312 13.49 8.71 1.14
N THR A 313 14.58 8.88 0.38
CA THR A 313 15.93 8.58 0.85
C THR A 313 16.49 9.70 1.73
N HIS A 314 15.80 10.85 1.84
CA HIS A 314 16.19 11.95 2.72
C HIS A 314 15.67 11.71 4.15
N PRO A 315 16.53 11.70 5.18
CA PRO A 315 16.10 11.45 6.56
C PRO A 315 15.05 12.46 7.04
N GLU A 316 15.16 13.73 6.68
CA GLU A 316 14.14 14.75 7.01
C GLU A 316 12.77 14.47 6.39
N VAL A 317 12.70 13.95 5.16
CA VAL A 317 11.42 13.57 4.53
C VAL A 317 10.78 12.44 5.33
N VAL A 318 11.55 11.40 5.67
CA VAL A 318 11.07 10.28 6.51
C VAL A 318 10.62 10.79 7.88
N ALA A 319 11.42 11.63 8.53
CA ALA A 319 11.11 12.18 9.85
C ALA A 319 9.83 13.03 9.83
N PHE A 320 9.64 13.85 8.79
CA PHE A 320 8.44 14.66 8.61
C PHE A 320 7.18 13.79 8.52
N TYR A 321 7.15 12.81 7.61
CA TYR A 321 5.95 11.99 7.41
C TYR A 321 5.61 11.13 8.64
N ARG A 322 6.61 10.65 9.37
CA ARG A 322 6.38 9.93 10.63
C ARG A 322 5.84 10.84 11.73
N ALA A 323 6.41 12.04 11.89
CA ALA A 323 5.94 13.00 12.87
C ALA A 323 4.52 13.50 12.54
N TYR A 324 4.25 13.77 11.26
CA TYR A 324 2.92 14.12 10.77
C TYR A 324 1.90 13.01 11.03
N GLN A 325 2.19 11.77 10.68
CA GLN A 325 1.25 10.67 10.95
C GLN A 325 1.02 10.50 12.45
N LYS A 326 2.06 10.63 13.28
CA LYS A 326 1.90 10.61 14.74
C LYS A 326 0.96 11.71 15.23
N ALA A 327 1.02 12.91 14.66
CA ALA A 327 0.09 13.99 14.97
C ALA A 327 -1.35 13.64 14.55
N LEU A 328 -1.57 13.08 13.36
CA LEU A 328 -2.89 12.58 12.92
C LEU A 328 -3.44 11.50 13.86
N LEU A 329 -2.61 10.52 14.22
CA LEU A 329 -2.99 9.42 15.10
C LEU A 329 -3.32 9.90 16.51
N THR A 330 -2.61 10.92 17.00
CA THR A 330 -2.86 11.53 18.31
C THR A 330 -4.16 12.34 18.30
N GLU A 331 -4.35 13.17 17.28
CA GLU A 331 -5.49 14.09 17.20
C GLU A 331 -6.79 13.39 16.81
N PHE A 332 -6.77 12.57 15.75
CA PHE A 332 -7.97 11.98 15.15
C PHE A 332 -8.05 10.47 15.34
N GLY A 333 -6.93 9.79 15.59
CA GLY A 333 -6.84 8.32 15.66
C GLY A 333 -7.89 7.62 16.54
N PRO A 334 -8.26 8.12 17.73
CA PRO A 334 -9.31 7.49 18.56
C PRO A 334 -10.68 7.38 17.87
N LYS A 335 -10.92 8.18 16.83
CA LYS A 335 -12.18 8.25 16.10
C LYS A 335 -12.11 7.59 14.71
N LEU A 336 -10.92 7.29 14.21
CA LEU A 336 -10.73 6.77 12.86
C LEU A 336 -10.68 5.25 12.82
N SER A 337 -11.05 4.70 11.67
CA SER A 337 -10.83 3.30 11.31
C SER A 337 -9.66 3.14 10.33
N ALA A 338 -9.36 4.18 9.53
CA ALA A 338 -8.27 4.12 8.56
C ALA A 338 -7.63 5.49 8.29
N LEU A 339 -6.35 5.45 7.92
CA LEU A 339 -5.64 6.53 7.25
C LEU A 339 -5.37 6.09 5.80
N VAL A 340 -5.73 6.95 4.84
CA VAL A 340 -5.48 6.71 3.41
C VAL A 340 -4.22 7.47 3.01
N TYR A 341 -3.15 6.73 2.71
CA TYR A 341 -1.91 7.26 2.16
C TYR A 341 -1.94 7.05 0.64
N ASP A 342 -2.44 8.07 -0.05
CA ASP A 342 -2.81 7.97 -1.46
C ASP A 342 -1.62 8.20 -2.39
N GLU A 343 -1.80 7.95 -3.68
CA GLU A 343 -0.85 8.15 -4.77
C GLU A 343 0.57 7.59 -4.54
N THR A 344 0.70 6.52 -3.73
CA THR A 344 1.99 5.86 -3.45
C THR A 344 2.68 5.38 -4.74
N PHE A 345 1.91 5.20 -5.82
CA PHE A 345 2.40 4.92 -7.16
C PHE A 345 3.39 5.94 -7.74
N TYR A 346 3.52 7.17 -7.21
CA TYR A 346 4.47 8.15 -7.75
C TYR A 346 5.95 7.82 -7.50
N VAL A 347 6.27 6.89 -6.59
CA VAL A 347 7.62 6.33 -6.48
C VAL A 347 7.61 4.97 -7.20
N THR A 348 8.08 4.97 -8.45
CA THR A 348 8.05 3.78 -9.32
C THR A 348 9.13 2.76 -8.96
N GLN A 349 8.96 1.52 -9.40
CA GLN A 349 9.91 0.43 -9.25
C GLN A 349 11.24 0.77 -9.92
N GLY A 350 12.35 0.47 -9.24
CA GLY A 350 13.71 0.77 -9.67
C GLY A 350 14.05 2.26 -9.65
N ARG A 351 13.21 3.12 -9.04
CA ARG A 351 13.48 4.56 -8.97
C ARG A 351 14.66 4.84 -8.05
N PHE A 352 15.64 5.59 -8.57
CA PHE A 352 16.70 6.18 -7.79
C PHE A 352 16.48 7.68 -7.63
N SER A 353 16.84 8.21 -6.47
CA SER A 353 17.13 9.64 -6.29
C SER A 353 18.61 9.89 -6.46
N TRP A 354 19.02 11.00 -7.05
CA TRP A 354 20.43 11.37 -7.21
C TRP A 354 20.76 12.66 -6.48
N ARG A 355 21.72 12.61 -5.55
CA ARG A 355 22.22 13.78 -4.82
C ARG A 355 23.75 13.76 -4.82
N ASP A 356 24.37 14.87 -5.21
CA ASP A 356 25.83 15.01 -5.34
C ASP A 356 26.48 13.88 -6.16
N GLY A 357 25.80 13.46 -7.24
CA GLY A 357 26.23 12.36 -8.10
C GLY A 357 26.07 10.96 -7.48
N LYS A 358 25.57 10.85 -6.25
CA LYS A 358 25.32 9.58 -5.54
C LYS A 358 23.84 9.19 -5.65
N PRO A 359 23.51 8.07 -6.29
CA PRO A 359 22.15 7.56 -6.32
C PRO A 359 21.75 6.91 -5.00
N ALA A 360 20.45 6.87 -4.71
CA ALA A 360 19.88 6.13 -3.59
C ALA A 360 18.54 5.51 -4.01
N GLU A 361 18.27 4.28 -3.59
CA GLU A 361 17.09 3.50 -3.98
C GLU A 361 15.81 4.08 -3.33
N ALA A 362 15.08 4.91 -4.08
CA ALA A 362 13.92 5.65 -3.59
C ALA A 362 12.70 4.74 -3.37
N ASP A 363 12.50 3.75 -4.23
CA ASP A 363 11.42 2.76 -4.07
C ASP A 363 11.58 1.92 -2.79
N ARG A 364 12.80 1.48 -2.47
CA ARG A 364 13.10 0.77 -1.22
C ARG A 364 12.91 1.67 -0.01
N ALA A 365 13.34 2.92 -0.10
CA ALA A 365 13.13 3.88 0.98
C ALA A 365 11.64 4.16 1.21
N MET A 366 10.85 4.26 0.15
CA MET A 366 9.39 4.39 0.21
C MET A 366 8.73 3.16 0.86
N MET A 367 9.11 1.94 0.47
CA MET A 367 8.60 0.70 1.10
C MET A 367 8.90 0.64 2.60
N ARG A 368 10.12 1.07 3.00
CA ARG A 368 10.48 1.16 4.43
C ARG A 368 9.66 2.21 5.16
N LEU A 369 9.43 3.38 4.56
CA LEU A 369 8.56 4.42 5.14
C LEU A 369 7.14 3.88 5.34
N VAL A 370 6.55 3.23 4.33
CA VAL A 370 5.21 2.62 4.43
C VAL A 370 5.16 1.59 5.57
N GLY A 371 6.19 0.75 5.72
CA GLY A 371 6.29 -0.18 6.85
C GLY A 371 6.38 0.52 8.21
N GLN A 372 7.14 1.61 8.31
CA GLN A 372 7.24 2.42 9.54
C GLN A 372 5.90 3.08 9.89
N LEU A 373 5.22 3.66 8.91
CA LEU A 373 3.90 4.26 9.07
C LEU A 373 2.87 3.22 9.54
N SER A 374 2.91 2.01 8.99
CA SER A 374 2.02 0.93 9.42
C SER A 374 2.25 0.53 10.88
N ARG A 375 3.50 0.41 11.30
CA ARG A 375 3.85 0.13 12.71
C ARG A 375 3.47 1.25 13.66
N ASP A 376 3.63 2.50 13.24
CA ASP A 376 3.22 3.65 14.04
C ASP A 376 1.70 3.59 14.31
N ALA A 377 0.88 3.21 13.31
CA ALA A 377 -0.56 3.00 13.49
C ALA A 377 -0.89 1.76 14.35
N GLU A 378 -0.15 0.65 14.19
CA GLU A 378 -0.31 -0.54 15.02
C GLU A 378 -0.04 -0.28 16.50
N SER A 379 0.96 0.56 16.80
CA SER A 379 1.31 0.93 18.17
C SER A 379 0.15 1.58 18.93
N MET A 380 -0.77 2.23 18.19
CA MET A 380 -1.96 2.89 18.72
C MET A 380 -3.15 1.94 18.90
N ARG A 381 -3.12 0.71 18.36
CA ARG A 381 -4.26 -0.23 18.46
C ARG A 381 -4.57 -0.68 19.88
N LYS A 382 -3.62 -0.55 20.81
CA LYS A 382 -3.87 -0.81 22.24
C LYS A 382 -4.76 0.26 22.88
N SER A 383 -4.75 1.48 22.35
CA SER A 383 -5.44 2.66 22.90
C SER A 383 -6.58 3.18 22.00
N CYS A 384 -6.61 2.80 20.72
CA CYS A 384 -7.58 3.22 19.72
C CYS A 384 -8.19 1.99 19.05
N LYS A 385 -9.40 2.14 18.46
CA LYS A 385 -9.98 1.13 17.57
C LYS A 385 -8.93 0.68 16.54
N GLU A 386 -8.95 -0.60 16.14
CA GLU A 386 -7.96 -1.25 15.27
C GLU A 386 -7.75 -0.52 13.93
N ILE A 387 -6.97 0.57 13.96
CA ILE A 387 -6.76 1.48 12.84
C ILE A 387 -5.83 0.84 11.81
N VAL A 388 -6.08 1.15 10.55
CA VAL A 388 -5.29 0.68 9.41
C VAL A 388 -4.68 1.83 8.62
N VAL A 389 -3.56 1.56 7.96
CA VAL A 389 -2.90 2.46 7.00
C VAL A 389 -2.97 1.79 5.64
N LEU A 390 -3.54 2.50 4.67
CA LEU A 390 -3.85 1.97 3.35
C LEU A 390 -3.03 2.74 2.31
N THR A 391 -2.37 2.02 1.41
CA THR A 391 -1.63 2.63 0.29
C THR A 391 -2.48 2.69 -0.98
N SER A 392 -1.99 3.38 -2.01
CA SER A 392 -2.66 3.49 -3.31
C SER A 392 -1.67 3.12 -4.42
N ASP A 393 -1.37 1.83 -4.51
CA ASP A 393 -0.27 1.36 -5.37
C ASP A 393 -0.66 1.21 -6.84
N CYS A 394 -1.95 1.13 -7.18
CA CYS A 394 -2.46 1.02 -8.56
C CYS A 394 -1.62 0.12 -9.52
N VAL A 395 -1.11 -1.00 -9.00
CA VAL A 395 -0.10 -1.85 -9.66
C VAL A 395 -0.57 -2.31 -11.03
N GLY A 396 0.24 -2.08 -12.07
CA GLY A 396 -0.05 -2.48 -13.45
C GLY A 396 -1.18 -1.69 -14.13
N PHE A 397 -1.75 -0.70 -13.44
CA PHE A 397 -2.80 0.17 -13.98
C PHE A 397 -2.28 1.58 -14.22
N ALA A 398 -1.60 2.18 -13.24
CA ALA A 398 -1.13 3.56 -13.31
C ALA A 398 0.31 3.71 -13.81
N ASP A 399 0.93 2.65 -14.36
CA ASP A 399 2.34 2.65 -14.79
C ASP A 399 2.67 3.80 -15.76
N HIS A 400 1.73 4.11 -16.66
CA HIS A 400 1.86 5.19 -17.64
C HIS A 400 1.78 6.59 -17.03
N VAL A 401 0.95 6.77 -15.99
CA VAL A 401 0.82 8.04 -15.25
C VAL A 401 2.02 8.26 -14.33
N ALA A 402 2.51 7.19 -13.70
CA ALA A 402 3.62 7.23 -12.77
C ALA A 402 4.99 7.35 -13.46
N GLY A 403 5.08 6.92 -14.74
CA GLY A 403 6.31 6.91 -15.54
C GLY A 403 7.16 5.66 -15.30
N GLY A 404 6.53 4.51 -15.03
CA GLY A 404 7.19 3.21 -14.85
C GLY A 404 6.34 2.22 -14.02
N PRO A 405 6.77 0.95 -13.91
CA PRO A 405 6.09 -0.07 -13.12
C PRO A 405 5.96 0.34 -11.65
N ILE A 406 4.85 0.01 -11.01
CA ILE A 406 4.61 0.42 -9.62
C ILE A 406 4.93 -0.71 -8.62
N PRO A 407 5.66 -0.45 -7.52
CA PRO A 407 5.87 -1.43 -6.47
C PRO A 407 4.60 -1.70 -5.65
N PRO A 408 4.38 -2.94 -5.19
CA PRO A 408 3.27 -3.25 -4.29
C PRO A 408 3.57 -2.84 -2.84
N TYR A 409 3.54 -1.54 -2.53
CA TYR A 409 3.82 -1.03 -1.17
C TYR A 409 2.87 -1.58 -0.09
N SER A 410 1.71 -2.08 -0.50
CA SER A 410 0.75 -2.81 0.32
C SER A 410 1.29 -4.08 0.98
N LEU A 411 2.41 -4.62 0.50
CA LEU A 411 3.14 -5.69 1.20
C LEU A 411 3.66 -5.23 2.58
N ALA A 412 3.89 -3.93 2.75
CA ALA A 412 4.31 -3.28 3.99
C ALA A 412 3.21 -2.43 4.63
N SER A 413 1.94 -2.66 4.28
CA SER A 413 0.79 -1.95 4.88
C SER A 413 -0.36 -2.89 5.23
N HIS A 414 -1.49 -2.30 5.65
CA HIS A 414 -2.73 -3.01 5.95
C HIS A 414 -3.64 -3.18 4.72
N GLY A 415 -3.10 -2.89 3.53
CA GLY A 415 -3.75 -3.10 2.24
C GLY A 415 -3.80 -1.83 1.41
N THR A 416 -4.67 -1.83 0.40
CA THR A 416 -4.83 -0.68 -0.50
C THR A 416 -6.21 -0.05 -0.43
N TRP A 417 -6.24 1.28 -0.50
CA TRP A 417 -7.35 2.04 -1.08
C TRP A 417 -6.83 2.69 -2.35
N GLN A 418 -7.02 2.01 -3.47
CA GLN A 418 -6.46 2.41 -4.75
C GLN A 418 -7.17 3.64 -5.33
N ASP A 419 -6.42 4.41 -6.11
CA ASP A 419 -6.93 5.36 -7.07
C ASP A 419 -7.02 4.74 -8.48
N SER A 420 -7.48 3.49 -8.55
CA SER A 420 -7.69 2.77 -9.81
C SER A 420 -9.08 3.04 -10.40
N HIS A 421 -9.84 3.96 -9.79
CA HIS A 421 -11.22 4.29 -10.12
C HIS A 421 -12.15 3.06 -10.07
N SER A 422 -11.77 2.03 -9.32
CA SER A 422 -12.45 0.74 -9.27
C SER A 422 -12.55 0.05 -10.63
N ASN A 423 -11.59 0.31 -11.53
CA ASN A 423 -11.55 -0.27 -12.86
C ASN A 423 -11.29 -1.79 -12.79
N PRO A 424 -12.15 -2.64 -13.39
CA PRO A 424 -11.99 -4.09 -13.37
C PRO A 424 -10.65 -4.62 -13.89
N ALA A 425 -9.96 -3.86 -14.74
CA ALA A 425 -8.64 -4.23 -15.27
C ALA A 425 -7.52 -4.14 -14.23
N ALA A 426 -7.68 -3.35 -13.16
CA ALA A 426 -6.66 -3.15 -12.15
C ALA A 426 -6.59 -4.29 -11.11
N TRP A 427 -7.69 -5.05 -10.95
CA TRP A 427 -7.81 -6.01 -9.84
C TRP A 427 -6.82 -7.17 -9.87
N PRO A 428 -6.57 -7.86 -11.00
CA PRO A 428 -5.68 -9.01 -11.02
C PRO A 428 -4.33 -8.74 -10.34
N MET A 429 -3.70 -7.62 -10.68
CA MET A 429 -2.38 -7.22 -10.17
C MET A 429 -2.36 -6.92 -8.66
N ALA A 430 -3.52 -6.64 -8.07
CA ALA A 430 -3.66 -6.22 -6.68
C ALA A 430 -4.12 -7.34 -5.74
N LEU A 431 -4.56 -8.49 -6.27
CA LEU A 431 -5.10 -9.59 -5.47
C LEU A 431 -4.07 -10.13 -4.48
N LEU A 432 -2.90 -10.50 -4.99
CA LEU A 432 -1.85 -11.19 -4.25
C LEU A 432 -1.17 -10.26 -3.24
N PRO A 433 -0.71 -9.04 -3.57
CA PRO A 433 -0.13 -8.13 -2.57
C PRO A 433 -1.03 -7.87 -1.37
N ASN A 434 -2.34 -7.89 -1.60
CA ASN A 434 -3.34 -7.68 -0.58
C ASN A 434 -3.91 -8.97 0.00
N ALA A 435 -3.38 -10.17 -0.30
CA ALA A 435 -4.03 -11.45 0.01
C ALA A 435 -4.41 -11.63 1.51
N ARG A 436 -3.71 -10.97 2.44
CA ARG A 436 -4.01 -10.95 3.88
C ARG A 436 -4.65 -9.65 4.41
N ASN A 437 -4.98 -8.72 3.51
CA ASN A 437 -5.21 -7.30 3.78
C ASN A 437 -6.40 -6.74 2.96
N ALA A 438 -6.70 -5.46 3.16
CA ALA A 438 -7.73 -4.73 2.43
C ALA A 438 -7.38 -4.58 0.93
N LEU A 439 -8.38 -4.70 0.05
CA LEU A 439 -8.28 -4.36 -1.37
C LEU A 439 -9.49 -3.52 -1.74
N TRP A 440 -9.31 -2.21 -1.73
CA TRP A 440 -10.35 -1.21 -1.93
C TRP A 440 -9.92 -0.24 -3.03
N SER A 441 -10.88 0.53 -3.56
CA SER A 441 -10.62 1.62 -4.50
C SER A 441 -11.76 2.62 -4.46
N CYS A 442 -11.49 3.87 -4.80
CA CYS A 442 -12.53 4.86 -5.09
C CYS A 442 -13.14 4.60 -6.48
N ASN A 443 -14.30 5.18 -6.78
CA ASN A 443 -14.79 5.25 -8.16
C ASN A 443 -15.22 6.68 -8.45
N TRP A 444 -14.32 7.49 -9.03
CA TRP A 444 -14.57 8.90 -9.33
C TRP A 444 -15.71 9.16 -10.32
N ASN A 445 -16.12 8.15 -11.09
CA ASN A 445 -17.20 8.29 -12.06
C ASN A 445 -18.23 7.15 -11.90
N PRO A 446 -18.90 7.04 -10.75
CA PRO A 446 -19.78 5.91 -10.47
C PRO A 446 -21.06 5.91 -11.33
N ILE A 447 -21.41 7.04 -11.95
CA ILE A 447 -22.55 7.17 -12.86
C ILE A 447 -22.13 6.74 -14.27
N LYS A 448 -21.02 7.29 -14.79
CA LYS A 448 -20.51 6.91 -16.13
C LYS A 448 -20.04 5.46 -16.16
N ASN A 449 -19.40 4.99 -15.08
CA ASN A 449 -18.84 3.64 -14.96
C ASN A 449 -19.71 2.75 -14.06
N LYS A 450 -21.04 2.88 -14.14
CA LYS A 450 -21.99 2.11 -13.31
C LYS A 450 -21.75 0.60 -13.35
N ASP A 451 -21.32 0.07 -14.50
CA ASP A 451 -21.03 -1.36 -14.67
C ASP A 451 -19.81 -1.83 -13.88
N TRP A 452 -18.86 -0.95 -13.55
CA TRP A 452 -17.69 -1.35 -12.77
C TRP A 452 -18.11 -1.76 -11.35
N ASN A 453 -19.01 -1.03 -10.71
CA ASN A 453 -19.54 -1.43 -9.39
C ASN A 453 -20.26 -2.79 -9.43
N ARG A 454 -20.97 -3.07 -10.52
CA ARG A 454 -21.60 -4.38 -10.74
C ARG A 454 -20.54 -5.48 -10.92
N ILE A 455 -19.58 -5.29 -11.82
CA ILE A 455 -18.49 -6.25 -12.09
C ILE A 455 -17.67 -6.51 -10.82
N ASN A 456 -17.37 -5.48 -10.05
CA ASN A 456 -16.58 -5.59 -8.82
C ASN A 456 -17.26 -6.47 -7.78
N HIS A 457 -18.58 -6.36 -7.65
CA HIS A 457 -19.36 -7.23 -6.79
C HIS A 457 -19.47 -8.64 -7.34
N GLU A 458 -19.99 -8.78 -8.56
CA GLU A 458 -20.38 -10.08 -9.14
C GLU A 458 -19.15 -10.96 -9.42
N LYS A 459 -18.09 -10.37 -9.97
CA LYS A 459 -16.88 -11.12 -10.36
C LYS A 459 -15.87 -11.19 -9.22
N TRP A 460 -15.58 -10.06 -8.59
CA TRP A 460 -14.45 -9.94 -7.66
C TRP A 460 -14.85 -10.04 -6.19
N ARG A 461 -16.14 -9.90 -5.90
CA ARG A 461 -16.69 -9.80 -4.55
C ARG A 461 -15.96 -8.70 -3.76
N LEU A 462 -15.81 -7.54 -4.38
CA LEU A 462 -15.26 -6.33 -3.78
C LEU A 462 -16.39 -5.41 -3.31
N PRO A 463 -16.11 -4.46 -2.39
CA PRO A 463 -17.08 -3.45 -1.98
C PRO A 463 -17.63 -2.64 -3.16
N GLN A 464 -18.82 -2.08 -2.99
CA GLN A 464 -19.30 -1.00 -3.84
C GLN A 464 -18.48 0.26 -3.60
N SER A 465 -18.19 1.03 -4.65
CA SER A 465 -17.40 2.26 -4.56
C SER A 465 -18.17 3.45 -5.10
N LEU A 466 -18.27 4.48 -4.27
CA LEU A 466 -18.89 5.77 -4.58
C LEU A 466 -17.90 6.90 -4.27
N SER A 467 -18.11 8.06 -4.88
CA SER A 467 -17.33 9.25 -4.57
C SER A 467 -18.12 10.53 -4.85
N ASN A 468 -17.63 11.64 -4.31
CA ASN A 468 -18.08 12.98 -4.68
C ASN A 468 -16.88 13.95 -4.73
N GLY A 469 -17.06 15.14 -5.29
CA GLY A 469 -16.04 16.20 -5.32
C GLY A 469 -15.09 16.16 -6.52
N TRP A 470 -14.99 15.03 -7.22
CA TRP A 470 -14.26 14.86 -8.47
C TRP A 470 -15.04 13.98 -9.47
N GLY A 471 -14.59 13.96 -10.73
CA GLY A 471 -15.16 13.13 -11.80
C GLY A 471 -16.62 13.48 -12.09
N ASP A 472 -17.55 12.57 -11.78
CA ASP A 472 -18.99 12.84 -11.93
C ASP A 472 -19.48 13.93 -10.97
N LYS A 473 -18.79 14.14 -9.84
CA LYS A 473 -19.11 15.17 -8.84
C LYS A 473 -20.56 15.13 -8.35
N LEU A 474 -21.11 13.92 -8.25
CA LEU A 474 -22.48 13.65 -7.79
C LEU A 474 -22.45 12.44 -6.85
N GLY A 475 -22.49 12.71 -5.54
CA GLY A 475 -22.56 11.69 -4.51
C GLY A 475 -23.98 11.15 -4.26
N PRO A 476 -24.14 10.27 -3.26
CA PRO A 476 -25.41 9.63 -2.89
C PRO A 476 -26.64 10.55 -2.86
N ALA A 477 -26.53 11.78 -2.39
CA ALA A 477 -27.66 12.70 -2.28
C ALA A 477 -28.15 13.24 -3.64
N LYS A 478 -27.29 13.21 -4.68
CA LYS A 478 -27.55 13.84 -5.97
C LYS A 478 -27.46 12.89 -7.17
N MET A 479 -26.89 11.70 -7.01
CA MET A 479 -26.84 10.70 -8.06
C MET A 479 -28.25 10.16 -8.39
N PRO A 480 -28.48 9.59 -9.60
CA PRO A 480 -29.77 9.01 -9.95
C PRO A 480 -30.24 7.97 -8.92
N LYS A 481 -31.50 8.09 -8.48
CA LYS A 481 -32.05 7.28 -7.37
C LYS A 481 -31.99 5.79 -7.68
N GLU A 482 -32.32 5.40 -8.91
CA GLU A 482 -32.33 4.01 -9.36
C GLU A 482 -30.92 3.42 -9.32
N LEU A 483 -29.89 4.22 -9.62
CA LEU A 483 -28.50 3.76 -9.55
C LEU A 483 -28.04 3.60 -8.10
N LEU A 484 -28.40 4.53 -7.21
CA LEU A 484 -28.11 4.39 -5.79
C LEU A 484 -28.78 3.13 -5.23
N GLU A 485 -30.05 2.87 -5.56
CA GLU A 485 -30.74 1.65 -5.11
C GLU A 485 -30.05 0.36 -5.58
N GLN A 486 -29.55 0.33 -6.81
CA GLN A 486 -28.77 -0.81 -7.31
C GLN A 486 -27.47 -1.01 -6.52
N VAL A 487 -26.79 0.07 -6.14
CA VAL A 487 -25.59 0.02 -5.30
C VAL A 487 -25.94 -0.48 -3.90
N ILE A 488 -26.99 0.04 -3.28
CA ILE A 488 -27.44 -0.38 -1.94
C ILE A 488 -27.92 -1.84 -1.93
N THR A 489 -28.54 -2.31 -3.01
CA THR A 489 -28.91 -3.73 -3.16
C THR A 489 -27.68 -4.63 -3.09
N ARG A 490 -26.65 -4.36 -3.90
CA ARG A 490 -25.40 -5.14 -3.88
C ARG A 490 -24.64 -5.03 -2.55
N PHE A 491 -24.66 -3.86 -1.93
CA PHE A 491 -24.13 -3.67 -0.57
C PHE A 491 -24.82 -4.62 0.43
N ASN A 492 -26.16 -4.68 0.41
CA ASN A 492 -26.93 -5.54 1.30
C ASN A 492 -26.70 -7.04 1.05
N GLU A 493 -26.59 -7.44 -0.22
CA GLU A 493 -26.23 -8.80 -0.62
C GLU A 493 -24.89 -9.19 -0.01
N ARG A 494 -23.87 -8.33 -0.15
CA ARG A 494 -22.53 -8.58 0.39
C ARG A 494 -22.49 -8.64 1.92
N CYS A 495 -23.25 -7.79 2.60
CA CYS A 495 -23.37 -7.86 4.06
C CYS A 495 -23.95 -9.21 4.53
N THR A 496 -24.78 -9.83 3.70
CA THR A 496 -25.50 -11.07 4.02
C THR A 496 -24.74 -12.32 3.61
N ASP A 497 -24.13 -12.32 2.41
CA ASP A 497 -23.44 -13.51 1.88
C ASP A 497 -22.11 -13.79 2.58
N GLN A 498 -21.49 -12.74 3.16
CA GLN A 498 -20.18 -12.75 3.83
C GLN A 498 -19.10 -13.55 3.08
N ARG A 499 -19.24 -13.67 1.75
CA ARG A 499 -18.28 -14.41 0.95
C ARG A 499 -17.03 -13.58 0.83
N ASP A 500 -15.90 -14.22 1.08
CA ASP A 500 -14.62 -13.56 0.92
C ASP A 500 -14.38 -13.20 -0.55
N ARG A 501 -13.60 -12.14 -0.73
CA ARG A 501 -13.19 -11.69 -2.05
C ARG A 501 -12.31 -12.71 -2.75
N ILE A 502 -12.21 -12.59 -4.07
CA ILE A 502 -11.14 -13.30 -4.78
C ILE A 502 -9.79 -12.78 -4.28
N ARG A 503 -8.89 -13.69 -3.91
CA ARG A 503 -7.54 -13.38 -3.39
C ARG A 503 -6.41 -13.78 -4.35
N TRP A 504 -6.70 -14.64 -5.32
CA TRP A 504 -5.81 -15.03 -6.40
C TRP A 504 -6.64 -15.54 -7.59
N LEU A 505 -6.02 -15.60 -8.75
CA LEU A 505 -6.55 -16.30 -9.91
C LEU A 505 -5.91 -17.69 -9.99
N GLU A 506 -6.74 -18.72 -10.15
CA GLU A 506 -6.27 -20.07 -10.45
C GLU A 506 -6.05 -20.21 -11.96
N GLN A 507 -5.15 -21.12 -12.34
CA GLN A 507 -4.88 -21.46 -13.72
C GLN A 507 -5.82 -22.56 -14.21
#